data_AF-A0A7S1HUL7-F1
#
_entry.id   AF-A0A7S1HUL7-F1
#
_cell.length_a   1.000
_cell.length_b   1.000
_cell.length_c   1.000
_cell.angle_alpha   90.00
_cell.angle_beta   90.00
_cell.angle_gamma   90.00
#
_symmetry.space_group_name_H-M   'P 1'
#
loop_
_entity.id
_entity.type
_entity.pdbx_description
1 polymer ?
#
loop_
_entity_poly.entity_id
_entity_poly.type
_entity_poly.pdbx_seq_one_letter_code
_entity_poly.pdbx_strand_id
1 'polypeptide(L)'
;MSPAVVHGDMIYLSGQVPDMSVLDESDITLQTSQTLAKVDALLAEVGASKSDILSAMLWVKDMKDFAAMNQVWCAWVDPDNKPARACVEAPMAKPGILFEAMIVARRKPSPKSPLDKWGPAVGLLLAGCCVGLLLGRK
;
A
#
# COMPACT_ATOMS: atom_id res chain seq x y z
N MET A 1 -1.51 16.01 -7.64
CA MET A 1 -0.70 14.78 -7.69
C MET A 1 -1.49 13.67 -7.03
N SER A 2 -1.57 12.48 -7.61
CA SER A 2 -2.30 11.35 -6.99
C SER A 2 -1.52 10.80 -5.81
N PRO A 3 -2.15 10.52 -4.65
CA PRO A 3 -1.45 9.95 -3.50
C PRO A 3 -1.00 8.50 -3.74
N ALA A 4 -1.77 7.76 -4.54
CA ALA A 4 -1.49 6.39 -4.97
C ALA A 4 -1.92 6.19 -6.43
N VAL A 5 -1.24 5.28 -7.13
CA VAL A 5 -1.61 4.78 -8.45
C VAL A 5 -1.57 3.25 -8.42
N VAL A 6 -2.63 2.61 -8.94
CA VAL A 6 -2.74 1.15 -9.04
C VAL A 6 -2.68 0.74 -10.51
N HIS A 7 -1.81 -0.20 -10.85
CA HIS A 7 -1.70 -0.79 -12.17
C HIS A 7 -1.66 -2.32 -12.06
N GLY A 8 -2.76 -2.98 -12.42
CA GLY A 8 -2.90 -4.42 -12.17
C GLY A 8 -2.88 -4.72 -10.67
N ASP A 9 -1.91 -5.51 -10.25
CA ASP A 9 -1.63 -5.84 -8.86
C ASP A 9 -0.53 -4.95 -8.24
N MET A 10 0.07 -4.04 -8.99
CA MET A 10 1.11 -3.14 -8.50
C MET A 10 0.51 -1.85 -7.93
N ILE A 11 1.03 -1.43 -6.78
CA ILE A 11 0.66 -0.20 -6.07
C ILE A 11 1.90 0.68 -5.98
N TYR A 12 1.75 1.94 -6.42
CA TYR A 12 2.77 2.97 -6.34
C TYR A 12 2.23 4.12 -5.49
N LEU A 13 2.84 4.36 -4.34
CA LEU A 13 2.55 5.55 -3.55
C LEU A 13 3.45 6.70 -3.99
N SER A 14 2.89 7.90 -4.04
CA SER A 14 3.70 9.12 -4.12
C SER A 14 4.59 9.26 -2.87
N GLY A 15 5.57 10.17 -2.90
CA GLY A 15 6.35 10.54 -1.72
C GLY A 15 5.45 10.98 -0.58
N GLN A 16 5.50 10.25 0.54
CA GLN A 16 4.76 10.54 1.75
C GLN A 16 5.64 11.32 2.71
N VAL A 17 5.07 12.40 3.25
CA VAL A 17 5.71 13.33 4.18
C VAL A 17 4.87 13.42 5.46
N PRO A 18 5.43 13.91 6.58
CA PRO A 18 4.70 14.11 7.84
C PRO A 18 3.53 15.10 7.73
N ASP A 19 2.80 15.30 8.82
CA ASP A 19 1.78 16.35 8.87
C ASP A 19 2.41 17.73 8.67
N MET A 20 2.05 18.38 7.57
CA MET A 20 2.61 19.67 7.18
C MET A 20 2.15 20.82 8.09
N SER A 21 1.12 20.63 8.90
CA SER A 21 0.59 21.67 9.78
C SER A 21 1.40 21.87 11.06
N VAL A 22 2.26 20.91 11.43
CA VAL A 22 3.00 20.88 12.70
C VAL A 22 4.51 20.57 12.51
N LEU A 23 5.07 20.95 11.37
CA LEU A 23 6.48 20.63 11.04
C LEU A 23 7.47 21.19 12.07
N ASP A 24 7.28 22.44 12.50
CA ASP A 24 8.20 23.13 13.41
C ASP A 24 8.11 22.62 14.86
N GLU A 25 7.09 21.82 15.17
CA GLU A 25 6.83 21.22 16.48
C GLU A 25 7.14 19.71 16.51
N SER A 26 7.67 19.16 15.42
CA SER A 26 7.89 17.71 15.28
C SER A 26 9.36 17.37 15.07
N ASP A 27 9.81 16.34 15.78
CA ASP A 27 11.14 15.75 15.60
C ASP A 27 11.10 14.62 14.56
N ILE A 28 12.27 14.07 14.25
CA ILE A 28 12.38 12.95 13.30
C ILE A 28 11.50 11.76 13.69
N THR A 29 11.39 11.46 14.99
CA THR A 29 10.61 10.31 15.50
C THR A 29 9.14 10.48 15.17
N LEU A 30 8.57 11.65 15.51
CA LEU A 30 7.18 11.97 15.25
C LEU A 30 6.91 12.06 13.74
N GLN A 31 7.79 12.71 12.98
CA GLN A 31 7.62 12.83 11.52
C GLN A 31 7.67 11.46 10.83
N THR A 32 8.57 10.56 11.26
CA THR A 32 8.65 9.20 10.76
C THR A 32 7.35 8.45 11.04
N SER A 33 6.86 8.50 12.29
CA SER A 33 5.61 7.85 12.70
C SER A 33 4.39 8.35 11.90
N GLN A 34 4.23 9.66 11.77
CA GLN A 34 3.15 10.26 10.98
C GLN A 34 3.21 9.85 9.50
N THR A 35 4.41 9.83 8.92
CA THR A 35 4.63 9.42 7.53
C THR A 35 4.24 7.96 7.31
N LEU A 36 4.67 7.06 8.21
CA LEU A 36 4.35 5.63 8.12
C LEU A 36 2.85 5.35 8.38
N ALA A 37 2.20 6.12 9.25
CA ALA A 37 0.75 6.04 9.43
C ALA A 37 -0.03 6.43 8.16
N LYS A 38 0.45 7.44 7.42
CA LYS A 38 -0.12 7.80 6.10
C LYS A 38 0.07 6.69 5.08
N VAL A 39 1.25 6.05 5.07
CA VAL A 39 1.52 4.87 4.22
C VAL A 39 0.51 3.76 4.53
N ASP A 40 0.29 3.42 5.80
CA ASP A 40 -0.68 2.39 6.19
C ASP A 40 -2.11 2.73 5.72
N ALA A 41 -2.54 3.98 5.91
CA ALA A 41 -3.86 4.43 5.47
C ALA A 41 -4.04 4.29 3.95
N LEU A 42 -3.05 4.74 3.16
CA LEU A 42 -3.10 4.65 1.70
C LEU A 42 -3.05 3.20 1.20
N LEU A 43 -2.23 2.33 1.82
CA LEU A 43 -2.20 0.91 1.47
C LEU A 43 -3.54 0.24 1.77
N ALA A 44 -4.17 0.57 2.91
CA ALA A 44 -5.48 0.04 3.28
C ALA A 44 -6.58 0.43 2.28
N GLU A 45 -6.59 1.68 1.80
CA GLU A 45 -7.54 2.16 0.77
C GLU A 45 -7.49 1.34 -0.52
N VAL A 46 -6.32 0.79 -0.88
CA VAL A 46 -6.13 -0.02 -2.09
C VAL A 46 -6.09 -1.54 -1.81
N GLY A 47 -6.45 -1.96 -0.60
CA GLY A 47 -6.54 -3.37 -0.23
C GLY A 47 -5.20 -4.08 -0.05
N ALA A 48 -4.19 -3.34 0.42
CA ALA A 48 -2.87 -3.84 0.80
C ALA A 48 -2.56 -3.48 2.26
N SER A 49 -1.43 -3.98 2.74
CA SER A 49 -0.89 -3.67 4.07
C SER A 49 0.63 -3.57 3.99
N LYS A 50 1.28 -3.11 5.06
CA LYS A 50 2.75 -3.05 5.13
C LYS A 50 3.47 -4.38 4.88
N SER A 51 2.79 -5.51 5.10
CA SER A 51 3.28 -6.86 4.76
C SER A 51 3.38 -7.13 3.25
N ASP A 52 2.75 -6.29 2.42
CA ASP A 52 2.73 -6.43 0.97
C ASP A 52 3.68 -5.43 0.27
N ILE A 53 4.47 -4.69 1.05
CA ILE A 53 5.47 -3.75 0.52
C ILE A 53 6.61 -4.55 -0.11
N LEU A 54 6.96 -4.20 -1.34
CA LEU A 54 8.06 -4.79 -2.09
C LEU A 54 9.33 -3.95 -1.94
N SER A 55 9.20 -2.63 -2.09
CA SER A 55 10.33 -1.71 -1.97
C SER A 55 9.95 -0.41 -1.28
N ALA A 56 10.88 0.10 -0.46
CA ALA A 56 10.80 1.42 0.16
C ALA A 56 12.05 2.24 -0.17
N MET A 57 11.86 3.42 -0.75
CA MET A 57 12.90 4.44 -0.88
C MET A 57 12.66 5.49 0.19
N LEU A 58 13.64 5.66 1.08
CA LEU A 58 13.57 6.58 2.20
C LEU A 58 14.56 7.73 2.01
N TRP A 59 14.10 8.93 2.32
CA TRP A 59 14.96 10.11 2.40
C TRP A 59 14.92 10.66 3.81
N VAL A 60 16.10 10.88 4.37
CA VAL A 60 16.29 11.68 5.59
C VAL A 60 16.92 13.00 5.19
N LYS A 61 16.56 14.09 5.87
CA LYS A 61 17.14 15.40 5.57
C LYS A 61 18.61 15.50 5.99
N ASP A 62 18.95 14.84 7.09
CA ASP A 62 20.28 14.82 7.69
C ASP A 62 20.55 13.42 8.27
N MET A 63 21.68 12.81 7.91
CA MET A 63 22.02 11.45 8.31
C MET A 63 22.22 11.31 9.83
N LYS A 64 22.39 12.42 10.58
CA LYS A 64 22.37 12.38 12.05
C LYS A 64 21.07 11.80 12.61
N ASP A 65 19.96 11.97 11.88
CA ASP A 65 18.63 11.56 12.31
C ASP A 65 18.33 10.10 11.97
N PHE A 66 19.22 9.45 11.21
CA PHE A 66 19.03 8.08 10.72
C PHE A 66 18.77 7.07 11.84
N ALA A 67 19.53 7.13 12.94
CA ALA A 67 19.39 6.16 14.02
C ALA A 67 17.99 6.22 14.66
N ALA A 68 17.50 7.43 14.95
CA ALA A 68 16.17 7.65 15.54
C ALA A 68 15.05 7.27 14.56
N MET A 69 15.13 7.69 13.29
CA MET A 69 14.21 7.26 12.23
C MET A 69 14.17 5.74 12.11
N ASN A 70 15.34 5.09 12.10
CA ASN A 70 15.44 3.65 11.89
C ASN A 70 14.82 2.84 13.03
N GLN A 71 14.86 3.34 14.28
CA GLN A 71 14.15 2.72 15.39
C GLN A 71 12.63 2.68 15.15
N VAL A 72 12.05 3.80 14.70
CA VAL A 72 10.61 3.88 14.36
C VAL A 72 10.28 2.96 13.19
N TRP A 73 11.10 2.99 12.12
CA TRP A 73 10.94 2.12 10.96
C TRP A 73 10.94 0.64 11.35
N CYS A 74 11.94 0.22 12.13
CA CYS A 74 12.09 -1.18 12.55
C CYS A 74 10.96 -1.65 13.46
N ALA A 75 10.40 -0.77 14.29
CA ALA A 75 9.22 -1.08 15.10
C ALA A 75 7.93 -1.18 14.26
N TRP A 76 7.85 -0.43 13.17
CA TRP A 76 6.67 -0.40 12.31
C TRP A 76 6.64 -1.53 11.28
N VAL A 77 7.77 -1.88 10.67
CA VAL A 77 7.81 -2.86 9.57
C VAL A 77 7.34 -4.25 10.01
N ASP A 78 6.71 -4.99 9.09
CA ASP A 78 6.38 -6.40 9.33
C ASP A 78 7.68 -7.22 9.50
N PRO A 79 7.88 -7.91 10.64
CA PRO A 79 9.08 -8.69 10.87
C PRO A 79 9.22 -9.89 9.92
N ASP A 80 8.12 -10.45 9.42
CA ASP A 80 8.12 -11.63 8.55
C ASP A 80 8.19 -11.25 7.06
N ASN A 81 7.81 -10.01 6.72
CA ASN A 81 7.72 -9.52 5.34
C ASN A 81 8.46 -8.19 5.17
N LYS A 82 9.75 -8.15 5.51
CA LYS A 82 10.57 -6.94 5.39
C LYS A 82 10.79 -6.58 3.91
N PRO A 83 10.52 -5.34 3.48
CA PRO A 83 10.70 -4.95 2.08
C PRO A 83 12.17 -4.72 1.74
N ALA A 84 12.49 -4.73 0.44
CA ALA A 84 13.74 -4.15 -0.02
C ALA A 84 13.76 -2.65 0.32
N ARG A 85 14.87 -2.15 0.87
CA ARG A 85 14.94 -0.77 1.36
C ARG A 85 16.25 -0.10 0.98
N ALA A 86 16.15 1.13 0.49
CA ALA A 86 17.26 2.06 0.39
C ALA A 86 16.94 3.32 1.20
N CYS A 87 17.96 3.90 1.86
CA CYS A 87 17.83 5.14 2.59
C CYS A 87 19.03 6.03 2.26
N VAL A 88 18.77 7.28 1.90
CA VAL A 88 19.81 8.26 1.57
C VAL A 88 19.48 9.60 2.21
N GLU A 89 20.50 10.46 2.31
CA GLU A 89 20.30 11.86 2.66
C GLU A 89 19.85 12.65 1.42
N ALA A 90 18.88 13.56 1.57
CA ALA A 90 18.46 14.47 0.50
C ALA A 90 17.89 15.80 1.01
N PRO A 91 18.06 16.90 0.24
CA PRO A 91 17.34 18.14 0.50
C PRO A 91 15.83 17.96 0.26
N MET A 92 15.02 18.54 1.15
CA MET A 92 13.56 18.35 1.17
C MET A 92 12.82 19.54 0.54
N ALA A 93 11.60 19.30 0.06
CA ALA A 93 10.76 20.31 -0.57
C ALA A 93 10.39 21.49 0.35
N LYS A 94 10.38 21.28 1.67
CA LYS A 94 10.24 22.34 2.69
C LYS A 94 11.32 22.15 3.76
N PRO A 95 11.85 23.24 4.35
CA PRO A 95 12.86 23.14 5.39
C PRO A 95 12.44 22.32 6.62
N GLY A 96 11.15 22.32 6.99
CA GLY A 96 10.66 21.59 8.16
C GLY A 96 10.44 20.08 7.95
N ILE A 97 10.53 19.58 6.71
CA ILE A 97 10.42 18.13 6.46
C ILE A 97 11.76 17.48 6.76
N LEU A 98 11.77 16.47 7.62
CA LEU A 98 12.95 15.71 8.04
C LEU A 98 12.98 14.31 7.42
N PHE A 99 11.82 13.78 7.03
CA PHE A 99 11.66 12.43 6.50
C PHE A 99 10.63 12.37 5.38
N GLU A 100 10.94 11.59 4.35
CA GLU A 100 10.03 11.26 3.25
C GLU A 100 10.17 9.78 2.88
N ALA A 101 9.06 9.13 2.55
CA ALA A 101 9.03 7.72 2.15
C ALA A 101 8.24 7.52 0.85
N MET A 102 8.81 6.79 -0.09
CA MET A 102 8.12 6.33 -1.30
C MET A 102 8.05 4.81 -1.30
N ILE A 103 6.86 4.29 -1.58
CA ILE A 103 6.52 2.88 -1.38
C ILE A 103 6.01 2.28 -2.68
N VAL A 104 6.53 1.10 -3.01
CA VAL A 104 5.95 0.20 -4.00
C VAL A 104 5.51 -1.06 -3.29
N ALA A 105 4.26 -1.44 -3.50
CA ALA A 105 3.64 -2.62 -2.90
C ALA A 105 2.91 -3.45 -3.96
N ARG A 106 2.51 -4.65 -3.58
CA ARG A 106 1.53 -5.44 -4.35
C ARG A 106 0.18 -5.45 -3.65
N ARG A 107 -0.89 -5.53 -4.42
CA ARG A 107 -2.23 -5.82 -3.89
C ARG A 107 -2.30 -7.28 -3.47
N LYS A 108 -3.06 -7.59 -2.42
CA LYS A 108 -3.41 -8.99 -2.15
C LYS A 108 -4.25 -9.52 -3.33
N PRO A 109 -4.00 -10.76 -3.80
CA PRO A 109 -4.94 -11.39 -4.71
C PRO A 109 -6.32 -11.35 -4.05
N SER A 110 -7.34 -10.84 -4.74
CA SER A 110 -8.70 -11.00 -4.25
C SER A 110 -8.96 -12.50 -4.07
N PRO A 111 -9.59 -12.94 -2.97
CA PRO A 111 -10.01 -14.33 -2.88
C PRO A 111 -10.80 -14.67 -4.15
N LYS A 112 -10.36 -15.69 -4.89
CA LYS A 112 -11.14 -16.17 -6.03
C LYS A 112 -12.56 -16.45 -5.52
N SER A 113 -13.55 -15.90 -6.20
CA SER A 113 -14.95 -16.25 -5.90
C SER A 113 -15.07 -17.77 -5.92
N PRO A 114 -15.86 -18.41 -5.05
CA PRO A 114 -16.21 -19.82 -5.20
C PRO A 114 -16.74 -20.16 -6.61
N LEU A 115 -17.30 -19.16 -7.31
CA LEU A 115 -17.77 -19.27 -8.70
C LEU A 115 -16.61 -19.26 -9.72
N ASP A 116 -15.47 -18.65 -9.42
CA ASP A 116 -14.27 -18.67 -10.30
C ASP A 116 -13.61 -20.05 -10.35
N LYS A 117 -13.97 -20.97 -9.43
CA LYS A 117 -13.57 -22.39 -9.48
C LYS A 117 -14.19 -23.11 -10.67
N TRP A 118 -15.32 -22.62 -11.16
CA TRP A 118 -16.04 -23.15 -12.30
C TRP A 118 -15.78 -22.20 -13.46
N GLY A 119 -14.69 -22.44 -14.20
CA GLY A 119 -14.32 -21.64 -15.37
C GLY A 119 -15.43 -21.57 -16.44
N PRO A 120 -15.19 -20.95 -17.60
CA PRO A 120 -16.21 -20.61 -18.61
C PRO A 120 -17.08 -21.78 -19.12
N ALA A 121 -16.74 -23.03 -18.79
CA ALA A 121 -17.53 -24.21 -19.08
C ALA A 121 -18.88 -24.28 -18.33
N VAL A 122 -19.07 -23.63 -17.18
CA VAL A 122 -20.30 -23.79 -16.37
C VAL A 122 -21.38 -22.75 -16.67
N GLY A 123 -21.02 -21.62 -17.28
CA GLY A 123 -21.98 -20.60 -17.73
C GLY A 123 -22.96 -21.10 -18.81
N LEU A 124 -22.63 -22.20 -19.50
CA LEU A 124 -23.46 -22.77 -20.55
C LEU A 124 -24.54 -23.74 -20.03
N LEU A 125 -24.38 -24.31 -18.83
CA LEU A 125 -25.37 -25.26 -18.27
C LEU A 125 -26.57 -24.56 -17.61
N LEU A 126 -26.38 -23.37 -17.03
CA LEU A 126 -27.47 -22.66 -16.34
C LEU A 126 -28.44 -21.94 -17.30
N ALA A 127 -28.03 -21.69 -18.55
CA ALA A 127 -28.93 -21.17 -19.58
C ALA A 127 -29.85 -22.26 -20.18
N GLY A 128 -29.50 -23.55 -20.02
CA GLY A 128 -30.24 -24.68 -20.61
C GLY A 128 -31.42 -25.18 -19.75
N CYS A 129 -31.49 -24.85 -18.47
CA CYS A 129 -32.49 -25.44 -17.56
C CYS A 129 -33.84 -24.71 -17.54
N CYS A 130 -33.94 -23.49 -18.07
CA CYS A 130 -35.19 -22.72 -18.05
C CYS A 130 -36.10 -22.89 -19.28
N VAL A 131 -35.63 -23.54 -20.35
CA VAL A 131 -36.43 -23.65 -21.61
C VAL A 131 -37.32 -24.90 -21.64
N GLY A 132 -37.10 -25.88 -20.75
CA GLY A 132 -37.81 -27.17 -20.77
C GLY A 132 -39.15 -27.25 -20.03
N LEU A 133 -39.57 -26.21 -19.28
CA LEU A 133 -40.75 -26.30 -18.38
C LEU A 133 -42.02 -25.57 -18.85
N LEU A 134 -42.07 -25.02 -20.06
CA LEU A 134 -43.19 -24.19 -20.53
C LEU A 134 -44.01 -24.73 -21.71
N LEU A 135 -43.75 -25.93 -22.22
CA LEU A 135 -44.53 -26.52 -23.32
C LEU A 135 -44.96 -27.95 -22.99
N GLY A 136 -46.03 -28.10 -22.19
CA GLY A 136 -46.56 -29.40 -21.81
C GLY A 136 -47.84 -29.37 -20.98
N ARG A 137 -48.81 -28.51 -21.34
CA ARG A 137 -50.21 -28.63 -20.91
C ARG A 137 -51.14 -28.30 -22.07
N LYS A 138 -51.34 -29.31 -22.93
CA LYS A 138 -52.63 -29.84 -23.42
C LYS A 138 -52.35 -30.98 -24.38
#